data_AF-A0A7C2N8T9-F1
#
_entry.id   AF-A0A7C2N8T9-F1
#
_cell.length_a   1.000
_cell.length_b   1.000
_cell.length_c   1.000
_cell.angle_alpha   90.00
_cell.angle_beta   90.00
_cell.angle_gamma   90.00
#
_symmetry.space_group_name_H-M   'P 1'
#
loop_
_entity.id
_entity.type
_entity.pdbx_description
1 polymer ?
#
loop_
_entity_poly.entity_id
_entity_poly.type
_entity_poly.pdbx_seq_one_letter_code
_entity_poly.pdbx_strand_id
1 'polypeptide(L)'
;MSTQSPSGSRAALLRQAMVTVEPRLKLVEAFITRELQAGPEAIQQTGSYVFSAGGKRLRPALLLLVSRLVGYQGDKDIRYAALIEMVHTATLVHDDIIDHAN
;
A
#
# COMPACT_ATOMS: atom_id res chain seq x y z
N MET A 1 39.14 3.44 -18.27
CA MET A 1 38.25 2.84 -17.25
C MET A 1 37.05 3.73 -17.09
N SER A 2 35.95 3.36 -17.75
CA SER A 2 34.73 4.16 -17.85
C SER A 2 33.93 4.04 -16.55
N THR A 3 33.71 5.16 -15.88
CA THR A 3 32.84 5.28 -14.70
C THR A 3 31.39 5.09 -15.13
N GLN A 4 30.80 3.93 -14.85
CA GLN A 4 29.35 3.76 -14.98
C GLN A 4 28.66 4.54 -13.85
N SER A 5 27.82 5.50 -14.21
CA SER A 5 27.01 6.28 -13.28
C SER A 5 26.06 5.39 -12.46
N PRO A 6 25.95 5.56 -11.12
CA PRO A 6 25.20 4.65 -10.24
C PRO A 6 23.66 4.76 -10.31
N SER A 7 23.09 5.62 -11.15
CA SER A 7 21.65 5.90 -11.16
C SER A 7 20.80 4.72 -11.65
N GLY A 8 21.32 3.90 -12.56
CA GLY A 8 20.65 2.69 -13.04
C GLY A 8 20.49 1.60 -11.98
N SER A 9 21.35 1.60 -10.95
CA SER A 9 21.39 0.57 -9.90
C SER A 9 20.25 0.72 -8.88
N ARG A 10 19.98 1.94 -8.39
CA ARG A 10 18.96 2.18 -7.34
C ARG A 10 17.53 1.90 -7.82
N ALA A 11 17.19 2.34 -9.03
CA ALA A 11 15.88 2.08 -9.60
C ALA A 11 15.64 0.58 -9.83
N ALA A 12 16.68 -0.16 -10.23
CA ALA A 12 16.61 -1.61 -10.36
C ALA A 12 16.39 -2.31 -9.00
N LEU A 13 17.10 -1.88 -7.95
CA LEU A 13 16.92 -2.40 -6.59
C LEU A 13 15.50 -2.16 -6.06
N LEU A 14 14.96 -0.95 -6.25
CA LEU A 14 13.58 -0.65 -5.85
C LEU A 14 12.57 -1.52 -6.60
N ARG A 15 12.74 -1.69 -7.92
CA ARG A 15 11.90 -2.61 -8.71
C ARG A 15 11.98 -4.04 -8.19
N GLN A 16 13.18 -4.54 -7.91
CA GLN A 16 13.37 -5.88 -7.36
C GLN A 16 12.70 -6.06 -5.99
N ALA A 17 12.81 -5.06 -5.11
CA ALA A 17 12.14 -5.07 -3.83
C ALA A 17 10.61 -5.14 -4.01
N MET A 18 10.04 -4.32 -4.89
CA MET A 18 8.60 -4.33 -5.17
C MET A 18 8.13 -5.68 -5.75
N VAL A 19 8.85 -6.24 -6.72
CA VAL A 19 8.57 -7.56 -7.30
C VAL A 19 8.55 -8.65 -6.23
N THR A 20 9.43 -8.56 -5.23
CA THR A 20 9.54 -9.56 -4.15
C THR A 20 8.26 -9.65 -3.31
N VAL A 21 7.51 -8.55 -3.18
CA VAL A 21 6.30 -8.48 -2.34
C VAL A 21 5.00 -8.33 -3.15
N GLU A 22 5.08 -8.26 -4.48
CA GLU A 22 3.92 -8.08 -5.36
C GLU A 22 2.79 -9.12 -5.12
N PRO A 23 3.07 -10.43 -4.94
CA PRO A 23 2.00 -11.39 -4.67
C PRO A 23 1.25 -11.11 -3.37
N ARG A 24 1.97 -10.70 -2.31
CA ARG A 24 1.34 -10.33 -1.03
C ARG A 24 0.63 -8.98 -1.12
N LEU A 25 1.13 -8.03 -1.91
CA LEU A 25 0.43 -6.77 -2.18
C LEU A 25 -0.94 -7.00 -2.82
N LYS A 26 -1.07 -7.97 -3.75
CA LYS A 26 -2.38 -8.34 -4.31
C LYS A 26 -3.36 -8.84 -3.25
N LEU A 27 -2.86 -9.58 -2.25
CA LEU A 27 -3.68 -10.03 -1.12
C LEU A 27 -4.07 -8.86 -0.19
N VAL A 28 -3.20 -7.86 -0.05
CA VAL A 28 -3.51 -6.62 0.68
C VAL A 28 -4.64 -5.86 -0.02
N GLU A 29 -4.57 -5.66 -1.34
CA GLU A 29 -5.64 -5.00 -2.10
C GLU A 29 -6.97 -5.76 -1.95
N ALA A 30 -6.95 -7.08 -2.13
CA ALA A 30 -8.14 -7.90 -1.96
C ALA A 30 -8.73 -7.81 -0.55
N PHE A 31 -7.87 -7.74 0.48
CA PHE A 31 -8.30 -7.54 1.86
C PHE A 31 -8.97 -6.18 2.05
N ILE A 32 -8.34 -5.10 1.57
CA ILE A 32 -8.91 -3.75 1.65
C ILE A 32 -10.28 -3.69 0.96
N THR A 33 -10.37 -4.19 -0.28
CA THR A 33 -11.65 -4.20 -1.02
C THR A 33 -12.73 -4.95 -0.25
N ARG A 34 -12.40 -6.12 0.32
CA ARG A 34 -13.34 -6.91 1.12
C ARG A 34 -13.82 -6.13 2.34
N GLU A 35 -12.93 -5.49 3.09
CA GLU A 35 -13.30 -4.75 4.30
C GLU A 35 -14.16 -3.52 3.97
N LEU A 36 -13.87 -2.83 2.86
CA LEU A 36 -14.70 -1.72 2.39
C LEU A 36 -16.11 -2.17 2.02
N GLN A 37 -16.23 -3.31 1.33
CA GLN A 37 -17.52 -3.90 0.96
C GLN A 37 -18.32 -4.43 2.16
N ALA A 38 -17.65 -4.87 3.21
CA ALA A 38 -18.28 -5.31 4.45
C ALA A 38 -18.74 -4.15 5.34
N GLY A 39 -18.29 -2.92 5.06
CA GLY A 39 -18.64 -1.71 5.80
C GLY A 39 -20.03 -1.13 5.47
N PRO A 40 -20.43 -0.07 6.19
CA PRO A 40 -21.68 0.67 5.92
C PRO A 40 -21.77 1.15 4.47
N GLU A 41 -22.99 1.17 3.91
CA GLU A 41 -23.25 1.54 2.51
C GLU A 41 -22.67 2.92 2.15
N ALA A 42 -22.75 3.89 3.08
CA ALA A 42 -22.18 5.23 2.93
C ALA A 42 -20.65 5.23 2.69
N ILE A 43 -19.93 4.20 3.17
CA ILE A 43 -18.49 4.04 3.01
C ILE A 43 -18.16 3.24 1.74
N GLN A 44 -19.05 2.37 1.26
CA GLN A 44 -18.76 1.49 0.13
C GLN A 44 -18.44 2.26 -1.16
N GLN A 45 -19.25 3.25 -1.52
CA GLN A 45 -19.06 4.04 -2.75
C GLN A 45 -17.84 4.96 -2.64
N THR A 46 -17.77 5.79 -1.60
CA THR A 46 -16.65 6.73 -1.38
C THR A 46 -15.33 6.00 -1.15
N GLY A 47 -15.34 4.95 -0.32
CA GLY A 47 -14.18 4.11 -0.07
C GLY A 47 -13.70 3.43 -1.34
N SER A 48 -14.60 2.80 -2.12
CA SER A 48 -14.19 2.18 -3.39
C SER A 48 -13.57 3.19 -4.35
N TYR A 49 -14.13 4.40 -4.46
CA TYR A 49 -13.56 5.47 -5.27
C TYR A 49 -12.15 5.85 -4.82
N VAL A 50 -11.96 6.17 -3.54
CA VAL A 50 -10.67 6.62 -3.00
C VAL A 50 -9.58 5.55 -3.13
N PHE A 51 -9.91 4.27 -2.86
CA PHE A 51 -8.91 3.19 -2.98
C PHE A 51 -8.65 2.78 -4.44
N SER A 52 -9.62 2.97 -5.34
CA SER A 52 -9.47 2.69 -6.78
C SER A 52 -8.61 3.70 -7.53
N ALA A 53 -8.42 4.91 -6.98
CA ALA A 53 -7.57 5.95 -7.56
C ALA A 53 -6.09 5.52 -7.71
N GLY A 54 -5.72 4.42 -7.06
CA GLY A 54 -4.39 3.83 -7.15
C GLY A 54 -3.36 4.59 -6.33
N GLY A 55 -2.26 3.92 -6.02
CA GLY A 55 -1.17 4.50 -5.25
C GLY A 55 0.10 3.69 -5.41
N LYS A 56 1.23 4.25 -4.98
CA LYS A 56 2.53 3.55 -5.01
C LYS A 56 2.61 2.38 -4.02
N ARG A 57 1.61 2.26 -3.12
CA ARG A 57 1.51 1.27 -2.04
C ARG A 57 2.80 1.07 -1.26
N LEU A 58 3.51 2.17 -1.05
CA LEU A 58 4.84 2.17 -0.43
C LEU A 58 4.75 1.69 1.03
N ARG A 59 3.67 2.05 1.74
CA ARG A 59 3.45 1.67 3.14
C ARG A 59 3.20 0.16 3.30
N PRO A 60 2.23 -0.46 2.58
CA PRO A 60 2.10 -1.91 2.50
C PRO A 60 3.39 -2.61 2.11
N ALA A 61 4.06 -2.14 1.06
CA ALA A 61 5.27 -2.78 0.54
C ALA A 61 6.39 -2.79 1.58
N LEU A 62 6.59 -1.67 2.28
CA LEU A 62 7.59 -1.57 3.35
C LEU A 62 7.31 -2.56 4.48
N LEU A 63 6.05 -2.66 4.94
CA LEU A 63 5.69 -3.62 5.98
C LEU A 63 5.96 -5.06 5.53
N LEU A 64 5.54 -5.43 4.31
CA LEU A 64 5.73 -6.77 3.77
C LEU A 64 7.22 -7.11 3.58
N LEU A 65 8.04 -6.13 3.16
CA LEU A 65 9.49 -6.29 3.06
C LEU A 65 10.12 -6.52 4.43
N VAL A 66 9.73 -5.76 5.46
CA VAL A 66 10.21 -5.93 6.84
C VAL A 66 9.76 -7.26 7.43
N SER A 67 8.49 -7.64 7.24
CA SER A 67 7.93 -8.94 7.62
C SER A 67 8.78 -10.09 7.07
N ARG A 68 9.13 -10.02 5.78
CA ARG A 68 10.03 -10.99 5.14
C ARG A 68 11.45 -10.92 5.70
N LEU A 69 11.99 -9.73 5.93
CA LEU A 69 13.34 -9.52 6.45
C LEU A 69 13.53 -10.17 7.83
N VAL A 70 12.51 -10.12 8.69
CA VAL A 70 12.54 -10.75 10.03
C VAL A 70 12.12 -12.23 10.02
N GLY A 71 11.87 -12.81 8.84
CA GLY A 71 11.54 -14.24 8.69
C GLY A 71 10.11 -14.60 9.10
N TYR A 72 9.16 -13.66 9.11
CA TYR A 72 7.77 -13.96 9.39
C TYR A 72 7.13 -14.81 8.28
N GLN A 73 6.35 -15.83 8.64
CA GLN A 73 5.75 -16.79 7.70
C GLN A 73 4.22 -16.90 7.79
N GLY A 74 3.57 -16.13 8.67
CA GLY A 74 2.11 -16.14 8.77
C GLY A 74 1.43 -15.13 7.83
N ASP A 75 0.13 -14.93 8.02
CA ASP A 75 -0.69 -14.05 7.17
C ASP A 75 -1.11 -12.73 7.83
N LYS A 76 -0.66 -12.47 9.06
CA LYS A 76 -1.03 -11.23 9.77
C LYS A 76 -0.44 -9.99 9.14
N ASP A 77 0.71 -10.12 8.46
CA ASP A 77 1.36 -9.01 7.75
C ASP A 77 0.49 -8.44 6.62
N ILE A 78 -0.31 -9.28 5.94
CA ILE A 78 -1.30 -8.83 4.96
C ILE A 78 -2.35 -7.94 5.64
N ARG A 79 -2.90 -8.40 6.78
CA ARG A 79 -3.91 -7.64 7.54
C ARG A 79 -3.35 -6.33 8.08
N TYR A 80 -2.11 -6.34 8.59
CA TYR A 80 -1.47 -5.13 9.10
C TYR A 80 -1.07 -4.17 7.98
N ALA A 81 -0.58 -4.66 6.84
CA ALA A 81 -0.31 -3.84 5.68
C ALA A 81 -1.58 -3.14 5.16
N ALA A 82 -2.70 -3.88 5.10
CA ALA A 82 -4.00 -3.33 4.74
C ALA A 82 -4.45 -2.25 5.74
N LEU A 83 -4.39 -2.54 7.04
CA LEU A 83 -4.78 -1.60 8.08
C LEU A 83 -3.97 -0.29 8.01
N ILE A 84 -2.66 -0.36 7.82
CA ILE A 84 -1.80 0.83 7.69
C ILE A 84 -2.21 1.68 6.49
N GLU A 85 -2.46 1.05 5.34
CA GLU A 85 -2.91 1.79 4.16
C GLU A 85 -4.29 2.39 4.39
N MET A 86 -5.19 1.67 5.06
CA MET A 86 -6.53 2.17 5.36
C MET A 86 -6.51 3.40 6.27
N VAL A 87 -5.69 3.38 7.32
CA VAL A 87 -5.51 4.54 8.20
C VAL A 87 -4.90 5.70 7.43
N HIS A 88 -3.87 5.46 6.61
CA HIS A 88 -3.27 6.49 5.78
C HIS A 88 -4.27 7.12 4.81
N THR A 89 -5.08 6.30 4.14
CA THR A 89 -6.10 6.80 3.22
C THR A 89 -7.16 7.60 3.96
N ALA A 90 -7.56 7.19 5.17
CA ALA A 90 -8.49 7.95 5.99
C ALA A 90 -7.95 9.34 6.36
N THR A 91 -6.65 9.48 6.63
CA THR A 91 -6.07 10.82 6.88
C THR A 91 -6.10 11.68 5.62
N LEU A 92 -5.79 11.13 4.44
CA LEU A 92 -5.87 11.87 3.18
C LEU A 92 -7.27 12.40 2.90
N VAL A 93 -8.29 11.57 3.08
CA VAL A 93 -9.69 11.99 2.88
C VAL A 93 -10.07 13.09 3.88
N HIS A 94 -9.61 13.00 5.12
CA HIS A 94 -9.87 14.02 6.12
C HIS A 94 -9.18 15.35 5.78
N ASP A 95 -7.93 15.29 5.34
CA ASP A 95 -7.15 16.44 4.88
C ASP A 95 -7.84 17.11 3.68
N ASP A 96 -8.26 16.33 2.68
CA ASP A 96 -8.98 16.84 1.50
C ASP A 96 -10.29 17.56 1.90
N ILE A 97 -11.07 17.03 2.84
CA ILE A 97 -12.30 17.69 3.31
C ILE A 97 -11.98 19.03 4.00
N ILE A 98 -10.93 19.09 4.82
CA ILE A 98 -10.52 20.32 5.49
C ILE A 98 -10.05 21.36 4.47
N ASP A 99 -9.25 20.94 3.48
CA ASP A 99 -8.65 21.83 2.49
C ASP A 99 -9.68 22.43 1.52
N HIS A 100 -10.77 21.72 1.23
CA HIS A 100 -11.84 22.17 0.33
C HIS A 100 -12.99 22.92 1.04
N ALA A 101 -12.87 23.21 2.33
CA ALA A 101 -13.89 23.93 3.11
C ALA A 101 -13.81 25.48 2.99
N ASN A 102 -12.99 26.00 2.07
CA ASN A 102 -12.80 27.44 1.80
C ASN A 102 -13.22 27.85 0.39
#